data_AF-A0A4S2CCA5-F1
#
_entry.id   AF-A0A4S2CCA5-F1
#
_cell.length_a   1.000
_cell.length_b   1.000
_cell.length_c   1.000
_cell.angle_alpha   90.00
_cell.angle_beta   90.00
_cell.angle_gamma   90.00
#
_symmetry.space_group_name_H-M   'P 1'
#
loop_
_entity.id
_entity.type
_entity.pdbx_description
1 polymer ?
#
loop_
_entity_poly.entity_id
_entity_poly.type
_entity_poly.pdbx_seq_one_letter_code
_entity_poly.pdbx_strand_id
1 'polypeptide(L)'
;MAPVVGHTEVCCVNHHGYNNATNDTFISTLSPRVFIIQASDALHPNHSTLERMLSKYLYPGKRDVFATNLHPAAEIVIGKDTEKMKSRQGHIVIRVLPGGDEYYVYILEDHNTKRKIKQIFGPYICEPTGCPGVKQ
;
A
#
# COMPACT_ATOMS: atom_id res chain seq x y z
N MET A 1 5.77 -16.70 5.75
CA MET A 1 4.51 -15.99 6.10
C MET A 1 3.66 -15.70 4.86
N ALA A 2 4.14 -14.95 3.86
CA ALA A 2 3.30 -14.51 2.73
C ALA A 2 2.48 -15.61 2.04
N PRO A 3 3.01 -16.81 1.72
CA PRO A 3 2.22 -17.87 1.08
C PRO A 3 1.08 -18.42 1.92
N VAL A 4 1.16 -18.31 3.24
CA VAL A 4 0.09 -18.74 4.16
C VAL A 4 -1.03 -17.70 4.22
N VAL A 5 -0.70 -16.42 4.02
CA VAL A 5 -1.68 -15.33 3.96
C VAL A 5 -2.40 -15.31 2.61
N GLY A 6 -1.65 -15.47 1.52
CA GLY A 6 -2.18 -15.36 0.17
C GLY A 6 -2.54 -13.92 -0.21
N HIS A 7 -3.40 -13.76 -1.22
CA HIS A 7 -3.83 -12.45 -1.70
C HIS A 7 -4.44 -11.58 -0.59
N THR A 8 -4.18 -10.28 -0.63
CA THR A 8 -4.74 -9.29 0.29
C THR A 8 -5.15 -8.03 -0.47
N GLU A 9 -6.26 -7.41 -0.10
CA GLU A 9 -6.68 -6.13 -0.70
C GLU A 9 -5.78 -4.95 -0.28
N VAL A 10 -5.41 -4.95 1.01
CA VAL A 10 -4.64 -3.89 1.63
C VAL A 10 -3.44 -4.48 2.36
N CYS A 11 -2.25 -3.98 2.04
CA CYS A 11 -1.00 -4.41 2.64
C CYS A 11 -0.28 -3.26 3.32
N CYS A 12 -0.15 -3.35 4.64
CA CYS A 12 0.86 -2.63 5.40
C CYS A 12 2.21 -3.29 5.13
N VAL A 13 3.12 -2.57 4.46
CA VAL A 13 4.39 -3.16 4.02
C VAL A 13 5.30 -3.48 5.21
N ASN A 14 6.13 -4.51 5.07
CA ASN A 14 7.08 -4.86 6.10
C ASN A 14 8.27 -3.90 6.11
N HIS A 15 8.82 -3.66 7.30
CA HIS A 15 10.04 -2.88 7.49
C HIS A 15 9.97 -1.54 6.74
N HIS A 16 8.84 -0.84 6.81
CA HIS A 16 8.63 0.47 6.17
C HIS A 16 8.90 0.48 4.64
N GLY A 17 8.81 -0.69 3.98
CA GLY A 17 9.09 -0.83 2.55
C GLY A 17 10.57 -1.06 2.22
N TYR A 18 11.37 -1.51 3.20
CA TYR A 18 12.76 -1.91 2.93
C TYR A 18 12.82 -3.21 2.12
N ASN A 19 13.83 -3.34 1.27
CA ASN A 19 13.91 -4.38 0.23
C ASN A 19 14.08 -5.81 0.78
N ASN A 20 14.68 -5.97 1.96
CA ASN A 20 14.89 -7.29 2.57
C ASN A 20 13.56 -7.95 3.00
N ALA A 21 12.60 -7.15 3.44
CA ALA A 21 11.33 -7.63 4.01
C ALA A 21 10.14 -7.45 3.05
N THR A 22 10.12 -6.36 2.26
CA THR A 22 9.14 -6.12 1.21
C THR A 22 9.77 -6.46 -0.14
N ASN A 23 10.06 -7.76 -0.30
CA ASN A 23 10.70 -8.33 -1.48
C ASN A 23 9.69 -8.82 -2.52
N ASP A 24 10.19 -9.32 -3.64
CA ASP A 24 9.38 -9.74 -4.78
C ASP A 24 8.40 -10.85 -4.43
N THR A 25 8.84 -11.86 -3.68
CA THR A 25 7.97 -12.94 -3.20
C THR A 25 6.85 -12.40 -2.33
N PHE A 26 7.14 -11.47 -1.43
CA PHE A 26 6.12 -10.85 -0.58
C PHE A 26 5.08 -10.09 -1.42
N ILE A 27 5.54 -9.21 -2.34
CA ILE A 27 4.66 -8.40 -3.18
C ILE A 27 3.84 -9.26 -4.14
N SER A 28 4.46 -10.23 -4.82
CA SER A 28 3.75 -11.09 -5.79
C SER A 28 2.75 -12.03 -5.13
N THR A 29 3.06 -12.53 -3.93
CA THR A 29 2.17 -13.44 -3.20
C THR A 29 0.95 -12.72 -2.64
N LEU A 30 1.14 -11.55 -2.03
CA LEU A 30 0.02 -10.79 -1.46
C LEU A 30 -0.75 -10.00 -2.52
N SER A 31 -0.12 -9.70 -3.66
CA SER A 31 -0.67 -8.99 -4.83
C SER A 31 -1.66 -7.84 -4.52
N PRO A 32 -1.30 -6.86 -3.67
CA PRO A 32 -2.28 -5.95 -3.09
C PRO A 32 -2.88 -4.90 -4.02
N ARG A 33 -4.15 -4.54 -3.81
CA ARG A 33 -4.76 -3.37 -4.46
C ARG A 33 -4.27 -2.05 -3.86
N VAL A 34 -3.95 -2.04 -2.56
CA VAL A 34 -3.47 -0.88 -1.80
C VAL A 34 -2.24 -1.24 -0.97
N PHE A 35 -1.18 -0.44 -1.09
CA PHE A 35 -0.01 -0.48 -0.21
C PHE A 35 0.00 0.71 0.75
N ILE A 36 0.32 0.45 2.02
CA ILE A 36 0.52 1.46 3.05
C ILE A 36 1.94 1.37 3.56
N ILE A 37 2.68 2.46 3.43
CA ILE A 37 4.05 2.61 3.89
C ILE A 37 4.06 3.42 5.19
N GLN A 38 4.52 2.81 6.27
CA GLN A 38 4.75 3.51 7.53
C GLN A 38 6.09 4.27 7.49
N ALA A 39 6.25 5.19 6.53
CA ALA A 39 7.50 5.95 6.38
C ALA A 39 7.66 7.02 7.48
N SER A 40 8.88 7.16 7.98
CA SER A 40 9.26 8.23 8.91
C SER A 40 10.74 8.64 8.81
N ASP A 41 11.48 8.04 7.87
CA ASP A 41 12.93 8.18 7.74
C ASP A 41 13.33 8.32 6.26
N ALA A 42 14.48 8.94 5.99
CA ALA A 42 14.99 9.21 4.66
C ALA A 42 15.31 7.94 3.82
N LEU A 43 15.51 6.79 4.46
CA LEU A 43 15.78 5.51 3.79
C LEU A 43 14.49 4.70 3.52
N HIS A 44 13.32 5.22 3.90
CA HIS A 44 12.04 4.52 3.79
C HIS A 44 11.03 5.25 2.88
N PRO A 45 10.41 4.55 1.91
CA PRO A 45 10.73 3.18 1.48
C PRO A 45 12.06 3.14 0.72
N ASN A 46 12.60 1.93 0.51
CA ASN A 46 13.71 1.76 -0.43
C ASN A 46 13.23 2.10 -1.86
N HIS A 47 14.05 2.82 -2.64
CA HIS A 47 13.73 3.25 -4.01
C HIS A 47 13.20 2.10 -4.87
N SER A 48 13.96 1.00 -4.96
CA SER A 48 13.60 -0.16 -5.77
C SER A 48 12.31 -0.84 -5.30
N THR A 49 11.99 -0.74 -4.01
CA THR A 49 10.75 -1.31 -3.47
C THR A 49 9.55 -0.48 -3.90
N LEU A 50 9.65 0.85 -3.91
CA LEU A 50 8.59 1.70 -4.43
C LEU A 50 8.34 1.42 -5.92
N GLU A 51 9.40 1.33 -6.74
CA GLU A 51 9.29 0.97 -8.16
C GLU A 51 8.54 -0.35 -8.36
N ARG A 52 8.90 -1.39 -7.58
CA ARG A 52 8.23 -2.70 -7.63
C ARG A 52 6.76 -2.63 -7.22
N MET A 53 6.43 -1.88 -6.17
CA MET A 53 5.04 -1.65 -5.74
C MET A 53 4.22 -0.82 -6.74
N LEU A 54 4.85 -0.01 -7.60
CA LEU A 54 4.15 0.77 -8.63
C LEU A 54 4.04 0.01 -9.97
N SER A 55 4.88 -1.00 -10.16
CA SER A 55 4.99 -1.78 -11.39
C SER A 55 3.93 -2.89 -11.49
N LYS A 56 3.68 -3.36 -12.72
CA LYS A 56 2.89 -4.57 -13.03
C LYS A 56 3.75 -5.82 -13.22
N TYR A 57 5.07 -5.70 -13.06
CA TYR A 57 6.01 -6.78 -13.34
C TYR A 57 5.74 -8.02 -12.47
N LEU A 58 5.42 -7.81 -11.18
CA LEU A 58 5.21 -8.90 -10.22
C LEU A 58 3.77 -9.45 -10.24
N TYR A 59 2.78 -8.64 -10.58
CA TYR A 59 1.39 -9.05 -10.78
C TYR A 59 0.63 -7.98 -11.62
N PRO A 60 -0.39 -8.38 -12.42
CA PRO A 60 -1.03 -7.48 -13.38
C PRO A 60 -2.06 -6.51 -12.77
N GLY A 61 -2.53 -6.82 -11.55
CA GLY A 61 -3.63 -6.16 -10.85
C GLY A 61 -3.42 -4.66 -10.63
N LYS A 62 -4.49 -3.92 -10.36
CA LYS A 62 -4.37 -2.49 -10.05
C LYS A 62 -3.70 -2.30 -8.68
N ARG A 63 -2.97 -1.20 -8.49
CA ARG A 63 -2.27 -0.89 -7.24
C ARG A 63 -2.16 0.61 -7.00
N ASP A 64 -2.43 1.01 -5.77
CA ASP A 64 -2.29 2.38 -5.26
C ASP A 64 -1.36 2.36 -4.04
N VAL A 65 -0.48 3.36 -3.93
CA VAL A 65 0.53 3.42 -2.86
C VAL A 65 0.33 4.67 -2.03
N PHE A 66 0.37 4.52 -0.71
CA PHE A 66 0.22 5.58 0.28
C PHE A 66 1.37 5.54 1.28
N ALA A 67 1.81 6.69 1.78
CA ALA A 67 2.71 6.78 2.92
C ALA A 67 2.16 7.69 4.01
N THR A 68 2.51 7.35 5.25
CA THR A 68 2.14 8.12 6.45
C THR A 68 2.93 9.41 6.59
N ASN A 69 4.25 9.36 6.38
CA ASN A 69 5.12 10.54 6.40
C ASN A 69 6.39 10.31 5.56
N LEU A 70 6.32 10.54 4.25
CA LEU A 70 7.48 10.42 3.37
C LEU A 70 8.46 11.55 3.65
N HIS A 71 9.70 11.20 4.01
CA HIS A 71 10.71 12.19 4.33
C HIS A 71 11.14 12.99 3.09
N PRO A 72 11.32 14.33 3.15
CA PRO A 72 11.68 15.13 1.96
C PRO A 72 12.94 14.66 1.24
N ALA A 73 13.95 14.17 1.97
CA ALA A 73 15.14 13.59 1.36
C ALA A 73 14.84 12.30 0.55
N ALA A 74 13.90 11.47 1.03
CA ALA A 74 13.45 10.29 0.28
C ALA A 74 12.73 10.73 -1.00
N GLU A 75 11.94 11.80 -0.96
CA GLU A 75 11.29 12.36 -2.16
C GLU A 75 12.30 12.79 -3.23
N ILE A 76 13.39 13.43 -2.82
CA ILE A 76 14.46 13.85 -3.74
C ILE A 76 15.14 12.64 -4.37
N VAL A 77 15.51 11.64 -3.56
CA VAL A 77 16.28 10.47 -4.01
C VAL A 77 15.43 9.53 -4.87
N ILE A 78 14.16 9.36 -4.52
CA ILE A 78 13.22 8.48 -5.25
C ILE A 78 12.63 9.22 -6.47
N GLY A 79 12.47 10.54 -6.37
CA GLY A 79 12.08 11.39 -7.48
C GLY A 79 10.67 11.13 -7.98
N LYS A 80 10.53 11.05 -9.31
CA LYS A 80 9.25 11.01 -10.03
C LYS A 80 8.34 9.85 -9.64
N ASP A 81 8.90 8.77 -9.11
CA ASP A 81 8.09 7.63 -8.68
C ASP A 81 7.24 7.95 -7.47
N THR A 82 7.68 8.88 -6.62
CA THR A 82 6.85 9.36 -5.51
C THR A 82 5.59 10.08 -6.03
N GLU A 83 5.63 10.69 -7.23
CA GLU A 83 4.48 11.43 -7.82
C GLU A 83 3.33 10.51 -8.21
N LYS A 84 3.61 9.22 -8.37
CA LYS A 84 2.61 8.19 -8.66
C LYS A 84 1.87 7.73 -7.39
N MET A 85 2.36 8.09 -6.20
CA MET A 85 1.69 7.79 -4.93
C MET A 85 0.41 8.62 -4.77
N LYS A 86 -0.62 8.01 -4.20
CA LYS A 86 -1.90 8.69 -3.94
C LYS A 86 -1.83 9.66 -2.77
N SER A 87 -1.02 9.36 -1.76
CA SER A 87 -0.66 10.29 -0.70
C SER A 87 0.73 9.97 -0.15
N ARG A 88 1.47 11.02 0.22
CA ARG A 88 2.80 10.93 0.83
C ARG A 88 2.80 11.30 2.32
N GLN A 89 1.72 11.90 2.81
CA GLN A 89 1.61 12.34 4.19
C GLN A 89 0.16 12.33 4.67
N GLY A 90 -0.04 11.82 5.89
CA GLY A 90 -1.27 11.88 6.65
C GLY A 90 -1.49 10.64 7.51
N HIS A 91 -2.45 10.72 8.42
CA HIS A 91 -2.93 9.53 9.14
C HIS A 91 -3.89 8.76 8.24
N ILE A 92 -3.61 7.47 8.02
CA ILE A 92 -4.34 6.66 7.04
C ILE A 92 -5.34 5.77 7.77
N VAL A 93 -6.62 5.86 7.40
CA VAL A 93 -7.68 4.97 7.89
C VAL A 93 -8.22 4.12 6.74
N ILE A 94 -8.23 2.81 6.94
CA ILE A 94 -8.90 1.86 6.06
C ILE A 94 -10.26 1.57 6.67
N ARG A 95 -11.32 2.01 5.96
CA ARG A 95 -12.70 1.81 6.37
C ARG A 95 -13.29 0.68 5.57
N VAL A 96 -13.33 -0.51 6.15
CA VAL A 96 -14.03 -1.66 5.59
C VAL A 96 -15.52 -1.54 5.92
N LEU A 97 -16.37 -1.68 4.92
CA LEU A 97 -17.83 -1.66 5.10
C LEU A 97 -18.34 -3.03 5.58
N PRO A 98 -19.56 -3.08 6.17
CA PRO A 98 -20.17 -4.35 6.54
C PRO A 98 -20.18 -5.34 5.37
N GLY A 99 -19.79 -6.59 5.61
CA GLY A 99 -19.63 -7.63 4.59
C GLY A 99 -18.18 -7.85 4.13
N GLY A 100 -17.34 -6.81 4.19
CA GLY A 100 -15.91 -6.95 3.87
C GLY A 100 -15.55 -6.83 2.39
N ASP A 101 -16.53 -6.72 1.50
CA ASP A 101 -16.33 -6.69 0.03
C ASP A 101 -16.05 -5.28 -0.52
N GLU A 102 -16.22 -4.25 0.31
CA GLU A 102 -16.01 -2.86 -0.07
C GLU A 102 -15.25 -2.11 1.03
N TYR A 103 -14.29 -1.28 0.62
CA TYR A 103 -13.54 -0.44 1.55
C TYR A 103 -13.14 0.91 0.94
N TYR A 104 -12.79 1.85 1.82
CA TYR A 104 -12.28 3.16 1.48
C TYR A 104 -10.96 3.43 2.18
N VAL A 105 -10.12 4.28 1.57
CA VAL A 105 -8.90 4.82 2.18
C VAL A 105 -9.12 6.30 2.48
N TYR A 106 -9.09 6.67 3.76
CA TYR A 106 -9.16 8.06 4.20
C TYR A 106 -7.78 8.54 4.58
N ILE A 107 -7.40 9.71 4.08
CA ILE A 107 -6.22 10.44 4.53
C ILE A 107 -6.71 11.53 5.47
N LEU A 108 -6.29 11.47 6.72
CA LEU A 108 -6.59 12.46 7.74
C LEU A 108 -5.37 13.36 7.96
N GLU A 109 -5.63 14.61 8.33
CA GLU A 109 -4.60 15.52 8.85
C GLU A 109 -3.89 14.91 10.06
N ASP A 110 -2.57 15.09 10.13
CA ASP A 110 -1.72 14.48 11.15
C ASP A 110 -0.97 15.48 12.05
N HIS A 111 -1.15 16.78 11.83
CA HIS A 111 -0.53 17.84 12.62
C HIS A 111 -1.24 18.10 13.97
N ASN A 112 -2.42 17.52 14.20
CA ASN A 112 -3.14 17.59 15.47
C ASN A 112 -4.09 16.40 15.69
N THR A 113 -4.68 16.30 16.88
CA THR A 113 -5.57 15.20 17.28
C THR A 113 -7.01 15.30 16.76
N LYS A 114 -7.39 16.39 16.09
CA LYS A 114 -8.73 16.54 15.48
C LYS A 114 -8.90 15.67 14.24
N ARG A 115 -7.80 15.26 13.59
CA ARG A 115 -7.76 14.28 12.48
C ARG A 115 -8.82 14.54 11.39
N LYS A 116 -8.91 15.78 10.88
CA LYS A 116 -9.86 16.12 9.82
C LYS A 116 -9.56 15.31 8.56
N ILE A 117 -10.61 14.94 7.81
CA ILE A 117 -10.44 14.28 6.52
C ILE A 117 -9.83 15.26 5.51
N LYS A 118 -8.68 14.87 4.96
CA LYS A 118 -7.96 15.58 3.90
C LYS A 118 -8.36 15.05 2.52
N GLN A 119 -8.42 13.73 2.35
CA GLN A 119 -8.77 13.06 1.08
C GLN A 119 -9.46 11.71 1.34
N ILE A 120 -10.26 11.26 0.37
CA ILE A 120 -10.96 9.97 0.38
C ILE A 120 -10.69 9.28 -0.96
N PHE A 121 -10.35 8.00 -0.91
CA PHE A 121 -10.19 7.14 -2.08
C PHE A 121 -11.09 5.92 -1.96
N GLY A 122 -11.71 5.54 -3.08
CA GLY A 122 -12.64 4.43 -3.18
C GLY A 122 -13.96 4.84 -3.86
N PRO A 123 -14.99 3.99 -3.79
CA PRO A 123 -14.94 2.66 -3.17
C PRO A 123 -13.95 1.74 -3.87
N TYR A 124 -13.21 0.96 -3.09
CA TYR A 124 -12.46 -0.19 -3.57
C TYR A 124 -13.33 -1.42 -3.36
N ILE A 125 -13.51 -2.20 -4.42
CA ILE A 125 -14.24 -3.46 -4.38
C ILE A 125 -13.21 -4.58 -4.30
N CYS A 126 -13.35 -5.44 -3.30
CA CYS A 126 -12.47 -6.58 -3.09
C CYS A 126 -12.63 -7.57 -4.25
N GLU A 127 -11.52 -8.17 -4.68
CA GLU A 127 -11.59 -9.27 -5.62
C GLU A 127 -12.28 -10.46 -4.93
N PRO A 128 -13.18 -11.19 -5.64
CA PRO A 128 -13.79 -12.39 -5.09
C PRO A 128 -12.70 -13.32 -4.60
N THR A 129 -12.87 -13.89 -3.40
CA THR A 129 -11.99 -14.91 -2.82
C THR A 129 -12.13 -16.24 -3.58
N GLY A 130 -11.82 -16.24 -4.87
CA GLY A 130 -11.68 -17.45 -5.66
C GLY A 130 -10.40 -18.14 -5.23
N CYS A 131 -10.52 -19.24 -4.47
CA CYS A 131 -9.42 -20.19 -4.33
C CYS A 131 -8.99 -20.61 -5.74
N PRO A 132 -7.73 -20.36 -6.17
CA PRO A 132 -7.28 -20.85 -7.46
C PRO A 132 -7.07 -22.36 -7.36
N GLY A 133 -8.06 -23.11 -7.85
CA GLY A 133 -7.92 -24.51 -8.24
C GLY A 133 -8.00 -25.56 -7.13
N VAL A 134 -9.22 -25.94 -6.75
CA VAL A 134 -9.54 -27.37 -6.65
C VAL A 134 -10.44 -27.67 -7.84
N LYS A 135 -9.87 -28.24 -8.89
CA LYS A 135 -10.67 -28.87 -9.94
C LYS A 135 -11.44 -30.01 -9.27
N GLN A 136 -12.77 -29.98 -9.33
CA GLN A 136 -13.58 -31.18 -9.20
C GLN A 136 -13.31 -32.08 -10.40
#